data_AF-A0A7X7R2S0-F1
#
_entry.id   AF-A0A7X7R2S0-F1
#
_cell.length_a   1.000
_cell.length_b   1.000
_cell.length_c   1.000
_cell.angle_alpha   90.00
_cell.angle_beta   90.00
_cell.angle_gamma   90.00
#
_symmetry.space_group_name_H-M   'P 1'
#
loop_
_entity.id
_entity.type
_entity.pdbx_description
1 polymer ?
#
loop_
_entity_poly.entity_id
_entity_poly.type
_entity_poly.pdbx_seq_one_letter_code
_entity_poly.pdbx_strand_id
1 'polypeptide(L)'
;MKKPILNALKHILILSVFLFVSCTKQTQLRIIVTSDIHGLVFPYDFVNQREADGSLAQLETYLKQFESKDDYVLLDNGDFLQGQPSVYHSNFVDKKSWHITSFAMNRLGYDAA
;
A
#
# COMPACT_ATOMS: atom_id res chain seq x y z
N MET A 1 -2.24 -28.12 -58.84
CA MET A 1 -1.26 -27.35 -58.03
C MET A 1 -1.83 -26.21 -57.16
N LYS A 2 -3.06 -25.70 -57.34
CA LYS A 2 -3.57 -24.51 -56.60
C LYS A 2 -4.11 -24.78 -55.18
N LYS A 3 -4.63 -25.99 -54.90
CA LYS A 3 -5.19 -26.39 -53.59
C LYS A 3 -4.21 -26.34 -52.40
N PRO A 4 -2.94 -26.82 -52.50
CA PRO A 4 -2.01 -26.76 -51.37
C PRO A 4 -1.62 -25.33 -51.01
N ILE A 5 -1.51 -24.44 -52.00
CA ILE A 5 -1.20 -23.01 -51.80
C ILE A 5 -2.34 -22.31 -51.06
N LEU A 6 -3.59 -22.62 -51.40
CA LEU A 6 -4.77 -22.05 -50.74
C LEU A 6 -4.90 -22.49 -49.27
N ASN A 7 -4.55 -23.76 -48.98
CA ASN A 7 -4.54 -24.26 -47.60
C ASN A 7 -3.42 -23.63 -46.77
N ALA A 8 -2.22 -23.48 -47.34
CA ALA A 8 -1.12 -22.79 -46.69
C ALA A 8 -1.48 -21.33 -46.36
N LEU A 9 -2.13 -20.62 -47.29
CA LEU A 9 -2.58 -19.24 -47.07
C LEU A 9 -3.62 -19.14 -45.93
N LYS A 10 -4.55 -20.09 -45.84
CA LYS A 10 -5.50 -20.18 -44.71
C LYS A 10 -4.79 -20.41 -43.38
N HIS A 11 -3.78 -21.26 -43.34
CA HIS A 11 -3.07 -21.57 -42.10
C HIS A 11 -2.21 -20.37 -41.65
N ILE A 12 -1.58 -19.66 -42.59
CA ILE A 12 -0.85 -18.42 -42.33
C ILE A 12 -1.81 -17.33 -41.81
N LEU A 13 -3.01 -17.21 -42.39
CA LEU A 13 -4.02 -16.25 -41.95
C LEU A 13 -4.54 -16.57 -40.53
N ILE A 14 -4.78 -17.84 -40.21
CA ILE A 14 -5.21 -18.25 -38.86
C ILE A 14 -4.09 -17.97 -37.85
N LEU A 15 -2.84 -18.29 -38.19
CA LEU A 15 -1.68 -18.06 -37.34
C LEU A 15 -1.41 -16.56 -37.10
N SER A 16 -1.61 -15.72 -38.12
CA SER A 16 -1.44 -14.27 -37.97
C SER A 16 -2.49 -13.67 -37.06
N VAL A 17 -3.76 -14.10 -37.15
CA VAL A 17 -4.82 -13.66 -36.24
C VAL A 17 -4.48 -14.01 -34.79
N PHE A 18 -3.94 -15.21 -34.51
CA PHE A 18 -3.51 -15.59 -33.16
C PHE A 18 -2.34 -14.74 -32.63
N LEU A 19 -1.41 -14.31 -33.49
CA LEU A 19 -0.27 -13.47 -33.09
C LEU A 19 -0.68 -12.02 -32.76
N PHE A 20 -1.80 -11.53 -33.29
CA PHE A 20 -2.30 -10.18 -33.00
C PHE A 20 -3.18 -10.10 -31.73
N VAL A 21 -3.61 -11.22 -31.13
CA VAL A 21 -4.37 -11.24 -29.85
C VAL A 21 -3.43 -11.34 -28.64
N SER A 22 -2.28 -10.68 -28.68
CA SER A 22 -1.48 -10.49 -27.47
C SER A 22 -1.98 -9.26 -26.73
N CYS A 23 -2.97 -9.46 -25.86
CA CYS A 23 -3.49 -8.42 -24.99
C CYS A 23 -2.45 -8.11 -23.90
N THR A 24 -1.65 -7.07 -24.10
CA THR A 24 -0.76 -6.55 -23.07
C THR A 24 -1.57 -5.72 -22.08
N LYS A 25 -2.28 -6.38 -21.15
CA LYS A 25 -2.97 -5.68 -20.06
C LYS A 25 -1.93 -5.09 -19.12
N GLN A 26 -1.73 -3.78 -19.20
CA GLN A 26 -0.90 -3.04 -18.26
C GLN A 26 -1.70 -2.82 -16.97
N THR A 27 -1.22 -3.37 -15.86
CA THR A 27 -1.76 -3.12 -14.53
C THR A 27 -0.85 -2.13 -13.80
N GLN A 28 -1.44 -1.14 -13.13
CA GLN A 28 -0.71 -0.23 -12.25
C GLN A 28 -0.83 -0.75 -10.81
N LEU A 29 0.30 -0.86 -10.11
CA LEU A 29 0.34 -1.14 -8.68
C LEU A 29 0.90 0.09 -7.96
N ARG A 30 0.17 0.60 -6.96
CA ARG A 30 0.65 1.66 -6.09
C ARG A 30 1.18 1.05 -4.79
N ILE A 31 2.36 1.49 -4.37
CA ILE A 31 2.92 1.13 -3.07
C ILE A 31 3.07 2.44 -2.29
N ILE A 32 2.42 2.51 -1.13
CA ILE A 32 2.52 3.62 -0.18
C ILE A 32 3.34 3.11 0.99
N VAL A 33 4.39 3.83 1.35
CA VAL A 33 5.33 3.42 2.40
C VAL A 33 5.46 4.52 3.42
N THR A 34 5.33 4.16 4.70
CA THR A 34 5.79 4.99 5.83
C THR A 34 7.10 4.47 6.38
N SER A 35 7.86 5.34 7.03
CA SER A 35 9.12 5.00 7.69
C SER A 35 9.31 5.97 8.83
N ASP A 36 10.01 5.55 9.88
CA ASP A 36 10.46 6.42 10.97
C ASP A 36 9.29 7.24 11.54
N ILE A 37 8.13 6.59 11.71
CA ILE A 37 6.95 7.21 12.29
C ILE A 37 7.27 7.68 13.73
N HIS A 38 8.14 6.95 14.44
CA HIS A 38 8.50 7.26 15.82
C HIS A 38 7.24 7.49 16.70
N GLY A 39 6.20 6.68 16.49
CA GLY A 39 5.01 6.70 17.35
C GLY A 39 4.09 7.90 17.17
N LEU A 40 4.26 8.68 16.10
CA LEU A 40 3.46 9.87 15.78
C LEU A 40 2.04 9.48 15.30
N VAL A 41 1.22 8.96 16.21
CA VAL A 41 -0.15 8.52 15.93
C VAL A 41 -1.09 9.72 15.73
N PHE A 42 -0.92 10.76 16.56
CA PHE A 42 -1.70 11.99 16.55
C PHE A 42 -0.94 13.10 15.81
N PRO A 43 -1.63 14.13 15.27
CA PRO A 43 -1.00 15.27 14.60
C PRO A 43 -0.38 16.26 15.62
N TYR A 44 0.26 15.72 16.65
CA TYR A 44 0.85 16.48 17.75
C TYR A 44 2.09 15.76 18.27
N ASP A 45 3.18 16.51 18.35
CA ASP A 45 4.43 16.07 18.96
C ASP A 45 4.39 16.42 20.44
N PHE A 46 4.17 15.41 21.28
CA PHE A 46 4.06 15.60 22.73
C PHE A 46 5.42 15.86 23.39
N VAL A 47 6.54 15.57 22.72
CA VAL A 47 7.88 15.85 23.23
C VAL A 47 8.16 17.34 23.14
N ASN A 48 7.92 17.93 21.96
CA ASN A 48 8.19 19.35 21.69
C ASN A 48 6.96 20.25 21.93
N GLN A 49 5.82 19.67 22.31
CA GLN A 49 4.57 20.38 22.62
C GLN A 49 4.09 21.28 21.48
N ARG A 50 4.08 20.73 20.26
CA ARG A 50 3.66 21.45 19.05
C ARG A 50 2.89 20.55 18.11
N GLU A 51 2.14 21.15 17.19
CA GLU A 51 1.51 20.43 16.08
C GLU A 51 2.57 19.72 15.23
N ALA A 52 2.18 18.56 14.70
CA ALA A 52 3.02 17.76 13.82
C ALA A 52 2.50 17.80 12.38
N ASP A 53 3.42 18.02 11.44
CA ASP A 53 3.11 18.08 10.00
C ASP A 53 2.91 16.69 9.37
N GLY A 54 3.12 15.62 10.14
CA GLY A 54 2.84 14.24 9.76
C GLY A 54 2.32 13.44 10.94
N SER A 55 1.50 12.42 10.69
CA SER A 55 1.01 11.45 11.68
C SER A 55 0.20 10.35 11.00
N LEU A 56 -0.05 9.25 11.72
CA LEU A 56 -0.98 8.22 11.25
C LEU A 56 -2.42 8.74 11.10
N ALA A 57 -2.86 9.68 11.93
CA ALA A 57 -4.16 10.32 11.78
C ALA A 57 -4.27 11.15 10.49
N GLN A 58 -3.22 11.90 10.13
CA GLN A 58 -3.17 12.63 8.86
C GLN A 58 -3.05 11.68 7.67
N LEU A 59 -2.33 10.55 7.81
CA LEU A 59 -2.27 9.51 6.79
C LEU A 59 -3.66 8.97 6.44
N GLU A 60 -4.56 8.80 7.40
CA GLU A 60 -5.95 8.40 7.10
C GLU A 60 -6.63 9.36 6.10
N THR A 61 -6.34 10.66 6.22
CA THR A 61 -6.89 11.69 5.31
C THR A 61 -6.30 11.57 3.91
N TYR A 62 -5.01 11.25 3.80
CA TYR A 62 -4.36 10.97 2.52
C TYR A 62 -4.92 9.69 1.87
N LEU A 63 -5.09 8.62 2.65
CA LEU A 63 -5.60 7.34 2.14
C LEU A 63 -7.06 7.42 1.66
N LYS A 64 -7.87 8.33 2.22
CA LYS A 64 -9.23 8.61 1.76
C LYS A 64 -9.32 9.21 0.35
N GLN A 65 -8.20 9.59 -0.24
CA GLN A 65 -8.15 10.07 -1.64
C GLN A 65 -8.25 8.91 -2.65
N PHE A 66 -8.08 7.65 -2.21
CA PHE A 66 -8.20 6.47 -3.05
C PHE A 66 -9.62 5.90 -3.01
N GLU A 67 -10.13 5.41 -4.14
CA GLU A 67 -11.50 4.91 -4.25
C GLU A 67 -11.66 3.54 -3.59
N SER A 68 -10.62 2.70 -3.66
CA SER A 68 -10.57 1.38 -3.02
C SER A 68 -9.24 1.13 -2.30
N LYS A 69 -9.27 0.24 -1.30
CA LYS A 69 -8.06 -0.34 -0.70
C LYS A 69 -7.30 -1.24 -1.68
N ASP A 70 -7.95 -1.71 -2.75
CA ASP A 70 -7.30 -2.48 -3.82
C ASP A 70 -6.40 -1.62 -4.72
N ASP A 71 -6.49 -0.29 -4.62
CA ASP A 71 -5.71 0.63 -5.44
C ASP A 71 -4.24 0.73 -4.98
N TYR A 72 -3.93 0.28 -3.75
CA TYR A 72 -2.61 0.40 -3.17
C TYR A 72 -2.28 -0.67 -2.13
N VAL A 73 -0.99 -1.00 -2.06
CA VAL A 73 -0.39 -1.73 -0.93
C VAL A 73 0.23 -0.71 0.02
N LEU A 74 -0.11 -0.80 1.30
CA LEU A 74 0.36 0.08 2.37
C LEU A 74 1.36 -0.66 3.25
N LEU A 75 2.59 -0.17 3.30
CA LEU A 75 3.70 -0.79 4.01
C LEU A 75 4.31 0.19 5.00
N ASP A 76 4.87 -0.33 6.09
CA ASP A 76 5.78 0.41 6.96
C ASP A 76 7.20 -0.18 6.88
N ASN A 77 8.21 0.68 7.03
CA ASN A 77 9.63 0.32 6.95
C ASN A 77 10.32 0.27 8.32
N GLY A 78 9.56 0.33 9.41
CA GLY A 78 10.04 0.17 10.77
C GLY A 78 10.19 1.46 11.55
N ASP A 79 10.68 1.28 12.78
CA ASP A 79 10.91 2.30 13.79
C ASP A 79 9.66 3.11 14.22
N PHE A 80 8.53 2.41 14.31
CA PHE A 80 7.22 2.96 14.73
C PHE A 80 6.85 2.68 16.19
N LEU A 81 7.61 1.83 16.91
CA LEU A 81 7.33 1.38 18.30
C LEU A 81 8.04 2.18 19.39
N GLN A 82 8.57 3.37 19.08
CA GLN A 82 9.21 4.27 20.04
C GLN A 82 8.89 5.73 19.70
N GLY A 83 9.41 6.70 20.47
CA GLY A 83 9.54 8.09 20.01
C GLY A 83 8.56 9.08 20.62
N GLN A 84 7.31 8.68 20.85
CA GLN A 84 6.30 9.54 21.47
C GLN A 84 5.88 9.04 22.87
N PRO A 85 5.53 9.94 23.81
CA PRO A 85 4.97 9.60 25.12
C PRO A 85 3.77 8.64 25.09
N SER A 86 2.92 8.71 24.07
CA SER A 86 1.80 7.79 23.87
C SER A 86 2.27 6.33 23.65
N VAL A 87 3.36 6.16 22.92
CA VAL A 87 3.99 4.86 22.68
C VAL A 87 4.75 4.40 23.92
N TYR A 88 5.44 5.30 24.63
CA TYR A 88 6.02 4.97 25.94
C TYR A 88 4.98 4.42 26.90
N HIS A 89 3.79 5.04 26.96
CA HIS A 89 2.69 4.56 27.80
C HIS A 89 2.29 3.13 27.44
N SER A 90 2.14 2.81 26.16
CA SER A 90 1.81 1.45 25.70
C SER A 90 2.93 0.44 25.96
N ASN A 91 4.19 0.85 25.83
CA ASN A 91 5.35 -0.03 26.04
C ASN A 91 5.60 -0.36 27.51
N PHE A 92 5.35 0.60 28.42
CA PHE A 92 5.86 0.51 29.78
C PHE A 92 4.80 0.66 30.88
N VAL A 93 3.69 1.36 30.61
CA VAL A 93 2.67 1.68 31.63
C VAL A 93 1.46 0.77 31.49
N ASP A 94 0.74 0.85 30.37
CA ASP A 94 -0.39 -0.02 30.07
C ASP A 94 -0.01 -1.08 29.03
N LYS A 95 0.49 -2.21 29.53
CA LYS A 95 0.89 -3.37 28.73
C LYS A 95 -0.24 -4.35 28.45
N LYS A 96 -1.46 -4.07 28.93
CA LYS A 96 -2.60 -5.01 28.82
C LYS A 96 -3.55 -4.59 27.69
N SER A 97 -3.71 -3.29 27.49
CA SER A 97 -4.44 -2.76 26.33
C SER A 97 -3.68 -3.00 25.03
N TRP A 98 -4.37 -2.88 23.90
CA TRP A 98 -3.71 -2.94 22.60
C TRP A 98 -2.69 -1.81 22.46
N HIS A 99 -1.52 -2.12 21.91
CA HIS A 99 -0.48 -1.13 21.67
C HIS A 99 -1.01 -0.05 20.72
N ILE A 100 -0.89 1.23 21.10
CA ILE A 100 -1.56 2.33 20.39
C ILE A 100 -1.18 2.41 18.91
N THR A 101 0.10 2.22 18.58
CA THR A 101 0.56 2.24 17.19
C THR A 101 0.00 1.05 16.40
N SER A 102 -0.05 -0.13 17.00
CA SER A 102 -0.60 -1.34 16.35
C SER A 102 -2.09 -1.20 16.12
N PHE A 103 -2.83 -0.62 17.08
CA PHE A 103 -4.24 -0.29 16.90
C PHE A 103 -4.45 0.68 15.72
N ALA A 104 -3.64 1.75 15.64
CA ALA A 104 -3.72 2.73 14.56
C ALA A 104 -3.38 2.11 13.19
N MET A 105 -2.27 1.37 13.08
CA MET A 105 -1.86 0.72 11.83
C MET A 105 -2.88 -0.33 11.37
N ASN A 106 -3.43 -1.13 12.28
CA ASN A 106 -4.50 -2.07 11.97
C ASN A 106 -5.75 -1.36 11.45
N ARG A 107 -6.11 -0.22 12.04
CA ARG A 107 -7.25 0.59 11.59
C ARG A 107 -7.03 1.21 10.20
N LEU A 108 -5.79 1.56 9.86
CA LEU A 108 -5.42 2.06 8.54
C LEU A 108 -5.30 0.96 7.48
N GLY A 109 -5.30 -0.31 7.88
CA GLY A 109 -5.18 -1.44 6.98
C GLY A 109 -3.79 -1.55 6.36
N TYR A 110 -2.74 -1.47 7.16
CA TYR A 110 -1.38 -1.83 6.71
C TYR A 110 -1.35 -3.29 6.25
N ASP A 111 -0.65 -3.54 5.15
CA ASP A 111 -0.48 -4.87 4.55
C ASP A 111 0.77 -5.57 5.13
N ALA A 112 1.81 -4.80 5.48
CA ALA A 112 2.97 -5.27 6.24
C ALA A 112 3.69 -4.10 6.95
N ALA A 113 4.51 -4.43 7.95
CA ALA A 113 5.32 -3.50 8.74
C ALA A 113 6.56 -4.22 9.32
#